data_AF-A0A9Q4A864-F1
#
_entry.id   AF-A0A9Q4A864-F1
#
_cell.length_a   1.000
_cell.length_b   1.000
_cell.length_c   1.000
_cell.angle_alpha   90.00
_cell.angle_beta   90.00
_cell.angle_gamma   90.00
#
_symmetry.space_group_name_H-M   'P 1'
#
loop_
_entity.id
_entity.type
_entity.pdbx_description
1 polymer ?
#
loop_
_entity_poly.entity_id
_entity_poly.type
_entity_poly.pdbx_seq_one_letter_code
_entity_poly.pdbx_strand_id
1 'polypeptide(L)'
;MSRRNGAVIGILIGLLIVALLTAAGIYLSSHLERYEKTVDQGPSPEAKANPWLAAEQFLQGLSVPVNSTDTLVQLPDPRQGTQTLLLFNDRTNMTPAQTERLLSWAESGGHLLFVAEKLWDEKKGRSGDLLLDRLQIHQYLT
;
A
#
# COMPACT_ATOMS: atom_id res chain seq x y z
N MET A 1 -56.05 24.11 56.09
CA MET A 1 -55.03 24.77 55.24
C MET A 1 -53.84 23.87 54.83
N SER A 2 -53.65 22.66 55.38
CA SER A 2 -52.45 21.83 55.12
C SER A 2 -52.34 21.15 53.74
N ARG A 3 -53.46 20.97 53.01
CA ARG A 3 -53.46 20.27 51.70
C ARG A 3 -52.95 21.10 50.52
N ARG A 4 -53.06 22.44 50.58
CA ARG A 4 -52.65 23.35 49.50
C ARG A 4 -51.12 23.47 49.41
N ASN A 5 -50.43 23.41 50.56
CA ASN A 5 -48.98 23.56 50.60
C ASN A 5 -48.25 22.33 50.02
N GLY A 6 -48.80 21.13 50.20
CA GLY A 6 -48.23 19.90 49.62
C GLY A 6 -48.28 19.86 48.09
N ALA A 7 -49.35 20.37 47.48
CA ALA A 7 -49.46 20.47 46.02
C ALA A 7 -48.47 21.50 45.45
N VAL A 8 -48.29 22.64 46.13
CA VAL A 8 -47.31 23.67 45.75
C VAL A 8 -45.89 23.14 45.86
N ILE A 9 -45.56 22.39 46.92
CA ILE A 9 -44.25 21.74 47.08
C ILE A 9 -44.00 20.72 45.97
N GLY A 10 -45.00 19.91 45.61
CA GLY A 10 -44.88 18.95 44.50
C GLY A 10 -44.63 19.63 43.15
N ILE A 11 -45.31 20.75 42.87
CA ILE A 11 -45.09 21.56 41.66
C ILE A 11 -43.69 22.16 41.65
N LEU A 12 -43.23 22.70 42.78
CA LEU A 12 -41.88 23.28 42.91
C LEU A 12 -40.79 22.22 42.71
N ILE A 13 -40.98 21.01 43.24
CA ILE A 13 -40.06 19.89 43.02
C ILE A 13 -40.06 19.48 41.55
N GLY A 14 -41.23 19.40 40.90
CA GLY A 14 -41.34 19.11 39.47
C GLY A 14 -40.61 20.15 38.62
N LEU A 15 -40.80 21.44 38.90
CA LEU A 15 -40.10 22.53 38.22
C LEU A 15 -38.58 22.48 38.43
N LEU A 16 -38.13 22.17 39.65
CA LEU A 16 -36.71 22.04 39.96
C LEU A 16 -36.07 20.89 39.17
N ILE A 17 -36.74 19.74 39.08
CA ILE A 17 -36.26 18.59 38.30
C ILE A 17 -36.17 18.95 36.81
N VAL A 18 -37.19 19.60 36.25
CA VAL A 18 -37.18 20.03 34.84
C VAL A 18 -36.06 21.03 34.58
N ALA A 19 -35.82 21.98 35.50
CA ALA A 19 -34.73 22.94 35.38
C ALA A 19 -33.35 22.25 35.40
N LEU A 20 -33.16 21.28 36.30
CA LEU A 20 -31.93 20.49 36.39
C LEU A 20 -31.68 19.66 35.12
N LEU A 21 -32.70 18.98 34.60
CA LEU A 21 -32.60 18.20 33.37
C LEU A 21 -32.29 19.09 32.16
N THR A 22 -32.89 20.28 32.11
CA THR A 22 -32.65 21.24 31.02
C THR A 22 -31.21 21.77 31.08
N ALA A 23 -30.72 22.15 32.26
CA ALA A 23 -29.35 22.62 32.45
C ALA A 23 -28.32 21.52 32.10
N ALA A 24 -28.59 20.28 32.52
CA ALA A 24 -27.75 19.13 32.19
C ALA A 24 -27.72 18.85 30.67
N GLY A 25 -28.87 18.94 30.00
CA GLY A 25 -28.97 18.79 28.55
C GLY A 25 -28.15 19.85 27.79
N ILE A 26 -28.25 21.12 28.21
CA ILE A 26 -27.45 22.21 27.63
C ILE A 26 -25.96 21.98 27.85
N TYR A 27 -25.57 21.63 29.09
CA TYR A 27 -24.17 21.37 29.43
C TYR A 27 -23.58 20.23 28.61
N LEU A 28 -24.30 19.12 28.48
CA LEU A 28 -23.82 17.98 27.70
C LEU A 28 -23.73 18.32 26.21
N SER A 29 -24.72 19.03 25.68
CA SER A 29 -24.72 19.47 24.27
C SER A 29 -23.57 20.42 23.96
N SER A 30 -23.15 21.28 24.90
CA SER A 30 -22.05 22.22 24.67
C SER A 30 -20.67 21.59 24.83
N HIS A 31 -20.55 20.46 25.53
CA HIS A 31 -19.28 19.75 25.77
C HIS A 31 -19.07 18.53 24.86
N LEU A 32 -20.03 18.23 23.98
CA LEU A 32 -19.89 17.20 22.95
C LEU A 32 -19.04 17.75 21.80
N GLU A 33 -17.74 17.50 21.87
CA GLU A 33 -16.85 17.77 20.74
C GLU A 33 -16.98 16.67 19.68
N ARG A 34 -17.36 17.07 18.47
CA ARG A 34 -17.24 16.20 17.30
C ARG A 34 -15.77 16.14 16.92
N TYR A 35 -15.14 15.01 17.15
CA TYR A 35 -13.80 14.75 16.66
C TYR A 35 -13.85 13.86 15.43
N GLU A 36 -13.06 14.22 14.43
CA GLU A 36 -12.80 13.36 13.29
C GLU A 36 -11.72 12.35 13.68
N LYS A 37 -11.99 11.07 13.42
CA LYS A 37 -11.02 10.01 13.65
C LYS A 37 -10.71 9.35 12.32
N THR A 38 -9.48 9.47 11.87
CA THR A 38 -8.97 8.66 10.77
C THR A 38 -8.92 7.21 11.24
N VAL A 39 -9.70 6.36 10.58
CA VAL A 39 -9.67 4.91 10.80
C VAL A 39 -8.91 4.29 9.64
N ASP A 40 -7.81 3.61 9.96
CA ASP A 40 -7.09 2.81 8.98
C ASP A 40 -7.95 1.61 8.57
N GLN A 41 -8.46 1.65 7.33
CA GLN A 41 -9.24 0.56 6.72
C GLN A 41 -8.34 -0.54 6.14
N GLY A 42 -7.01 -0.39 6.26
CA GLY A 42 -6.02 -1.22 5.62
C GLY A 42 -5.93 -0.97 4.11
N PRO A 43 -5.22 -1.86 3.38
CA PRO A 43 -5.01 -1.71 1.95
C PRO A 43 -6.32 -1.77 1.17
N SER A 44 -6.46 -0.88 0.19
CA SER A 44 -7.59 -0.91 -0.75
C SER A 44 -7.58 -2.19 -1.59
N PRO A 45 -8.72 -2.59 -2.19
CA PRO A 45 -8.77 -3.74 -3.08
C PRO A 45 -7.74 -3.67 -4.23
N GLU A 46 -7.50 -2.47 -4.77
CA GLU A 46 -6.52 -2.23 -5.82
C GLU A 46 -5.10 -2.48 -5.31
N ALA A 47 -4.76 -1.97 -4.11
CA ALA A 47 -3.46 -2.20 -3.49
C ALA A 47 -3.23 -3.67 -3.12
N LYS A 48 -4.30 -4.41 -2.81
CA LYS A 48 -4.23 -5.87 -2.57
C LYS A 48 -3.98 -6.66 -3.84
N ALA A 49 -4.61 -6.25 -4.95
CA ALA A 49 -4.45 -6.91 -6.24
C ALA A 49 -3.10 -6.61 -6.90
N ASN A 50 -2.52 -5.43 -6.62
CA ASN A 50 -1.28 -4.99 -7.22
C ASN A 50 -0.31 -4.46 -6.15
N PRO A 51 0.69 -5.27 -5.72
CA PRO A 51 1.72 -4.84 -4.77
C PRO A 51 2.55 -3.64 -5.26
N TRP A 52 2.59 -3.39 -6.57
CA TRP A 52 3.37 -2.33 -7.21
C TRP A 52 2.57 -1.06 -7.49
N LEU A 53 1.32 -0.97 -7.03
CA LEU A 53 0.41 0.14 -7.32
C LEU A 53 1.01 1.51 -6.95
N ALA A 54 1.71 1.61 -5.82
CA ALA A 54 2.34 2.86 -5.40
C ALA A 54 3.45 3.32 -6.37
N ALA A 55 4.23 2.37 -6.90
CA ALA A 55 5.28 2.67 -7.89
C ALA A 55 4.67 3.12 -9.22
N GLU A 56 3.59 2.47 -9.67
CA GLU A 56 2.85 2.89 -10.86
C GLU A 56 2.31 4.30 -10.72
N GLN A 57 1.60 4.59 -9.61
CA GLN A 57 1.02 5.91 -9.36
C GLN A 57 2.10 7.00 -9.30
N PHE A 58 3.25 6.70 -8.68
CA PHE A 58 4.39 7.61 -8.64
C PHE A 58 4.91 7.93 -10.05
N LEU A 59 5.15 6.92 -10.87
CA LEU A 59 5.64 7.08 -12.25
C LEU A 59 4.60 7.76 -13.16
N GLN A 60 3.32 7.43 -13.00
CA GLN A 60 2.22 8.10 -13.70
C GLN A 60 2.16 9.59 -13.33
N GLY A 61 2.40 9.93 -12.05
CA GLY A 61 2.54 11.33 -11.61
C GLY A 61 3.68 12.08 -12.28
N LEU A 62 4.73 11.36 -12.71
CA LEU A 62 5.84 11.89 -13.51
C LEU A 62 5.56 11.86 -15.03
N SER A 63 4.32 11.57 -15.44
CA SER A 63 3.92 11.40 -16.85
C SER A 63 4.70 10.30 -17.59
N VAL A 64 5.20 9.30 -16.87
CA VAL A 64 5.82 8.11 -17.46
C VAL A 64 4.73 7.07 -17.73
N PRO A 65 4.59 6.54 -18.95
CA PRO A 65 3.65 5.47 -19.24
C PRO A 65 4.10 4.19 -18.53
N VAL A 66 3.22 3.63 -17.69
CA VAL A 66 3.49 2.40 -16.95
C VAL A 66 2.44 1.35 -17.29
N ASN A 67 2.91 0.12 -17.50
CA ASN A 67 2.06 -1.04 -17.65
C ASN A 67 2.63 -2.16 -16.78
N SER A 68 1.79 -2.80 -15.98
CA SER A 68 2.18 -3.94 -15.15
C SER A 68 1.71 -5.24 -15.76
N THR A 69 2.56 -6.26 -15.62
CA THR A 69 2.29 -7.59 -16.12
C THR A 69 2.91 -8.63 -15.22
N ASP A 70 2.18 -9.72 -15.03
CA ASP A 70 2.67 -10.88 -14.27
C ASP A 70 3.47 -11.86 -15.15
N THR A 71 3.62 -11.56 -16.45
CA THR A 71 4.25 -12.46 -17.42
C THR A 71 5.35 -11.80 -18.24
N LEU A 72 6.48 -12.50 -18.36
CA LEU A 72 7.61 -12.12 -19.21
C LEU A 72 7.48 -12.64 -20.66
N VAL A 73 6.29 -13.11 -21.06
CA VAL A 73 6.09 -13.74 -22.37
C VAL A 73 6.10 -12.73 -23.52
N GLN A 74 5.57 -11.52 -23.30
CA GLN A 74 5.53 -10.46 -24.31
C GLN A 74 6.29 -9.24 -23.79
N LEU A 75 7.56 -9.16 -24.18
CA LEU A 75 8.34 -7.94 -24.02
C LEU A 75 8.08 -7.03 -25.23
N PRO A 76 7.81 -5.74 -25.02
CA PRO A 76 7.64 -4.81 -26.12
C PRO A 76 8.93 -4.69 -26.96
N ASP A 77 8.81 -4.35 -28.24
CA ASP A 77 9.97 -4.22 -29.13
C ASP A 77 10.83 -3.01 -28.69
N PRO A 78 12.05 -3.23 -28.18
CA PRO A 78 12.87 -2.16 -27.61
C PRO A 78 13.40 -1.20 -28.69
N ARG A 79 13.24 -1.53 -29.98
CA ARG A 79 13.61 -0.63 -31.09
C ARG A 79 12.58 0.48 -31.33
N GLN A 80 11.37 0.36 -30.79
CA GLN A 80 10.30 1.34 -30.97
C GLN A 80 10.44 2.56 -30.04
N GLY A 81 11.34 2.50 -29.06
CA GLY A 81 11.60 3.58 -28.11
C GLY A 81 12.23 3.06 -26.82
N THR A 82 12.66 3.99 -25.97
CA THR A 82 13.24 3.64 -24.67
C THR A 82 12.22 2.92 -23.81
N GLN A 83 12.50 1.65 -23.50
CA GLN A 83 11.66 0.81 -22.66
C GLN A 83 12.48 0.32 -21.47
N THR A 84 11.88 0.43 -20.29
CA THR A 84 12.47 -0.05 -19.03
C THR A 84 11.56 -1.08 -18.41
N LEU A 85 12.07 -2.29 -18.21
CA LEU A 85 11.41 -3.33 -17.46
C LEU A 85 11.90 -3.31 -16.01
N LEU A 86 10.97 -3.13 -15.08
CA LEU A 86 11.22 -3.27 -13.64
C LEU A 86 10.83 -4.70 -13.23
N LEU A 87 11.81 -5.51 -12.85
CA LEU A 87 11.61 -6.91 -12.46
C LEU A 87 11.82 -7.07 -10.95
N PHE A 88 10.73 -6.97 -10.19
CA PHE A 88 10.75 -7.00 -8.73
C PHE A 88 10.17 -8.27 -8.09
N ASN A 89 9.59 -9.18 -8.88
CA ASN A 89 9.12 -10.45 -8.35
C ASN A 89 10.27 -11.43 -8.13
N ASP A 90 10.08 -12.42 -7.25
CA ASP A 90 11.06 -13.50 -7.07
C ASP A 90 11.29 -14.24 -8.41
N ARG A 91 12.55 -14.48 -8.71
CA ARG A 91 13.05 -15.07 -9.95
C ARG A 91 13.50 -16.52 -9.78
N THR A 92 13.29 -17.12 -8.62
CA THR A 92 13.62 -18.53 -8.33
C THR A 92 13.04 -19.52 -9.35
N ASN A 93 11.91 -19.19 -9.98
CA ASN A 93 11.24 -20.04 -10.97
C ASN A 93 11.49 -19.63 -12.43
N MET A 94 12.37 -18.66 -12.72
CA MET A 94 12.71 -18.33 -14.09
C MET A 94 13.45 -19.49 -14.77
N THR A 95 12.99 -19.86 -15.96
CA THR A 95 13.65 -20.88 -16.77
C THR A 95 14.85 -20.29 -17.52
N PRO A 96 15.87 -21.10 -17.87
CA PRO A 96 16.99 -20.62 -18.67
C PRO A 96 16.57 -19.93 -19.97
N ALA A 97 15.53 -20.45 -20.65
CA ALA A 97 15.02 -19.85 -21.88
C ALA A 97 14.39 -18.45 -21.66
N GLN A 98 13.72 -18.23 -20.52
CA GLN A 98 13.19 -16.92 -20.17
C GLN A 98 14.31 -15.93 -19.84
N THR A 99 15.33 -16.39 -19.10
CA THR A 99 16.53 -15.58 -18.79
C THR A 99 17.23 -15.13 -20.06
N GLU A 100 17.52 -16.05 -20.99
CA GLU A 100 18.16 -15.71 -22.27
C GLU A 100 17.33 -14.71 -23.07
N ARG A 101 16.03 -14.94 -23.21
CA ARG A 101 15.14 -14.02 -23.92
C ARG A 101 15.17 -12.61 -23.32
N LEU A 102 15.17 -12.52 -21.99
CA LEU A 102 15.19 -11.24 -21.31
C LEU A 102 16.52 -10.51 -21.49
N LEU A 103 17.65 -11.25 -21.41
CA LEU A 103 18.97 -10.67 -21.65
C LEU A 103 19.13 -10.23 -23.11
N SER A 104 18.71 -11.04 -24.08
CA SER A 104 18.70 -10.65 -25.49
C SER A 104 17.83 -9.41 -25.77
N TRP A 105 16.69 -9.29 -25.07
CA TRP A 105 15.87 -8.08 -25.14
C TRP A 105 16.62 -6.85 -24.62
N ALA A 106 17.31 -6.97 -23.49
CA ALA A 106 18.12 -5.89 -22.95
C ALA A 106 19.30 -5.51 -23.88
N GLU A 107 20.00 -6.51 -24.42
CA GLU A 107 21.06 -6.31 -25.43
C GLU A 107 20.55 -5.59 -26.69
N SER A 108 19.28 -5.78 -27.06
CA SER A 108 18.67 -5.13 -28.21
C SER A 108 18.19 -3.68 -27.96
N GLY A 109 18.47 -3.13 -26.77
CA GLY A 109 18.21 -1.73 -26.40
C GLY A 109 17.21 -1.54 -25.26
N GLY A 110 16.64 -2.63 -24.73
CA GLY A 110 15.79 -2.59 -23.54
C GLY A 110 16.60 -2.32 -22.27
N HIS A 111 16.03 -1.63 -21.30
CA HIS A 111 16.65 -1.43 -20.00
C HIS A 111 16.02 -2.37 -18.98
N LEU A 112 16.85 -3.11 -18.25
CA LEU A 112 16.41 -4.01 -17.19
C LEU A 112 16.85 -3.46 -15.84
N LEU A 113 15.90 -3.27 -14.92
CA LEU A 113 16.17 -2.93 -13.52
C LEU A 113 15.61 -4.02 -12.63
N PHE A 114 16.45 -4.57 -11.76
CA PHE A 114 16.08 -5.62 -10.82
C PHE A 114 16.97 -5.56 -9.57
N VAL A 115 16.51 -6.15 -8.47
CA VAL A 115 17.24 -6.21 -7.21
C VAL A 115 18.01 -7.52 -7.13
N ALA A 116 19.31 -7.47 -6.80
CA ALA A 116 20.07 -8.67 -6.46
C ALA A 116 19.63 -9.18 -5.07
N GLU A 117 18.87 -10.27 -5.04
CA GLU A 117 18.32 -10.85 -3.80
C GLU A 117 19.09 -12.08 -3.32
N LYS A 118 19.80 -12.77 -4.22
CA LYS A 118 20.52 -14.01 -3.91
C LYS A 118 21.99 -13.75 -3.69
N LEU A 119 22.48 -14.21 -2.55
CA LEU A 119 23.90 -14.19 -2.22
C LEU A 119 24.68 -15.21 -3.06
N TRP A 120 25.92 -14.87 -3.37
CA TRP A 120 26.86 -15.75 -4.03
C TRP A 120 27.25 -16.92 -3.12
N ASP A 121 27.10 -18.15 -3.61
CA ASP A 121 27.60 -19.35 -2.93
C ASP A 121 28.94 -19.76 -3.55
N GLU A 122 30.04 -19.40 -2.88
CA GLU A 122 31.41 -19.71 -3.33
C GLU A 122 31.66 -21.22 -3.51
N LYS A 123 31.02 -22.07 -2.69
CA LYS A 123 31.21 -23.52 -2.76
C LYS A 123 30.56 -24.11 -3.99
N LYS A 124 29.43 -23.54 -4.43
CA LYS A 124 28.70 -23.97 -5.62
C LYS A 124 29.11 -23.22 -6.88
N GLY A 125 29.84 -22.10 -6.74
CA GLY A 125 30.21 -21.22 -7.84
C GLY A 125 29.00 -20.59 -8.54
N ARG A 126 27.91 -20.34 -7.80
CA ARG A 126 26.67 -19.72 -8.30
C ARG A 126 25.82 -19.15 -7.18
N SER A 127 25.03 -18.12 -7.46
CA SER A 127 24.02 -17.56 -6.55
C SER A 127 22.71 -18.36 -6.54
N GLY A 128 22.42 -19.07 -7.64
CA GLY A 128 21.11 -19.72 -7.85
C GLY A 128 20.05 -18.78 -8.45
N ASP A 129 20.39 -17.52 -8.71
CA ASP A 129 19.64 -16.63 -9.59
C ASP A 129 20.27 -16.65 -10.98
N LEU A 130 19.52 -17.12 -11.98
CA LEU A 130 20.03 -17.26 -13.35
C LEU A 130 20.45 -15.92 -13.98
N LEU A 131 19.81 -14.79 -13.63
CA LEU A 131 20.22 -13.49 -14.16
C LEU A 131 21.56 -13.07 -13.55
N LEU A 132 21.71 -13.16 -12.22
CA LEU A 132 22.95 -12.81 -11.54
C LEU A 132 24.10 -13.69 -12.02
N ASP A 133 23.86 -15.01 -12.12
CA ASP A 133 24.86 -15.97 -12.57
C ASP A 133 25.28 -15.72 -14.04
N ARG A 134 24.35 -15.37 -14.93
CA ARG A 134 24.68 -15.06 -16.33
C ARG A 134 25.40 -13.73 -16.50
N LEU A 135 25.04 -12.73 -15.71
CA LEU A 135 25.67 -11.41 -15.71
C LEU A 135 26.98 -11.37 -14.89
N GLN A 136 27.35 -12.48 -14.25
CA GLN A 136 28.53 -12.59 -13.37
C GLN A 136 28.51 -11.57 -12.23
N ILE A 137 27.32 -11.30 -11.69
CA ILE A 137 27.12 -10.40 -10.56
C ILE A 137 27.14 -11.23 -9.27
N HIS A 138 28.11 -10.96 -8.40
CA HIS A 138 28.24 -11.66 -7.12
C HIS A 138 27.85 -10.73 -5.97
N GLN A 139 26.82 -11.12 -5.22
CA GLN A 139 26.37 -10.40 -4.04
C GLN A 139 26.90 -11.10 -2.77
N TYR A 140 27.47 -10.32 -1.85
CA TYR A 140 28.01 -10.82 -0.58
C TYR A 140 27.31 -10.12 0.60
N LEU A 141 27.23 -10.81 1.74
CA LEU A 141 26.79 -10.18 2.99
C LEU A 141 27.91 -9.27 3.49
N THR A 142 27.60 -8.00 3.71
CA THR A 142 28.54 -7.01 4.26
C THR A 142 28.46 -7.00 5.79
#